data_AF-A0A0Q8J5E6-F1
#
_entry.id   AF-A0A0Q8J5E6-F1
#
_cell.length_a   1.000
_cell.length_b   1.000
_cell.length_c   1.000
_cell.angle_alpha   90.00
_cell.angle_beta   90.00
_cell.angle_gamma   90.00
#
_symmetry.space_group_name_H-M   'P 1'
#
loop_
_entity.id
_entity.type
_entity.pdbx_description
1 polymer ?
#
loop_
_entity_poly.entity_id
_entity_poly.type
_entity_poly.pdbx_seq_one_letter_code
_entity_poly.pdbx_strand_id
1 'polypeptide(L)'
;MRRLATLRFAGLALAVGVLFAAPAFAAPPPPPSGASAANLPKWEQLSPAQREQLIAPMRDRWNNSPDERERMFEHARRWQQMSPDERQDARRGMKRWEHLNPEERGQMRALFGKMHGLDDNARRALMEKWRTMTPEQRRAWVQANPAPPKPEGGRRPRD
;
A
#
# COMPACT_ATOMS: atom_id res chain seq x y z
N MET A 1 79.99 -33.36 37.01
CA MET A 1 79.09 -34.04 36.04
C MET A 1 78.78 -33.02 34.94
N ARG A 2 79.39 -33.15 33.74
CA ARG A 2 78.71 -33.44 32.44
C ARG A 2 77.53 -32.48 32.12
N ARG A 3 77.41 -31.66 31.06
CA ARG A 3 78.10 -31.36 29.77
C ARG A 3 77.60 -29.96 29.29
N LEU A 4 78.48 -29.05 28.84
CA LEU A 4 78.62 -28.43 27.48
C LEU A 4 77.34 -27.90 26.80
N ALA A 5 77.24 -26.57 26.60
CA ALA A 5 77.39 -25.81 25.33
C ALA A 5 76.01 -25.47 24.72
N THR A 6 75.67 -24.36 24.05
CA THR A 6 76.35 -23.34 23.20
C THR A 6 75.25 -22.26 22.96
N LEU A 7 75.41 -20.98 23.30
CA LEU A 7 75.89 -19.82 22.50
C LEU A 7 75.01 -19.33 21.31
N ARG A 8 74.58 -18.05 21.44
CA ARG A 8 74.28 -16.98 20.43
C ARG A 8 72.95 -17.11 19.64
N PHE A 9 72.27 -16.06 19.14
CA PHE A 9 72.62 -14.70 18.69
C PHE A 9 71.43 -13.72 18.83
N ALA A 10 71.75 -12.43 18.64
CA ALA A 10 70.93 -11.23 18.74
C ALA A 10 69.70 -11.16 17.81
N GLY A 11 68.75 -10.28 18.16
CA GLY A 11 67.65 -9.85 17.28
C GLY A 11 66.87 -8.68 17.85
N LEU A 12 67.31 -7.46 17.52
CA LEU A 12 66.55 -6.22 17.65
C LEU A 12 65.28 -6.34 16.78
N ALA A 13 64.09 -6.21 17.38
CA ALA A 13 62.83 -6.17 16.61
C ALA A 13 62.07 -4.89 16.92
N LEU A 14 62.07 -3.99 15.92
CA LEU A 14 61.18 -2.85 15.78
C LEU A 14 59.71 -3.32 15.91
N ALA A 15 58.97 -2.77 16.86
CA ALA A 15 57.52 -2.89 16.87
C ALA A 15 56.93 -1.82 15.93
N VAL A 16 56.57 -2.23 14.71
CA VAL A 16 55.80 -1.42 13.76
C VAL A 16 54.37 -1.29 14.27
N GLY A 17 53.94 -0.06 14.53
CA GLY A 17 52.55 0.28 14.82
C GLY A 17 51.68 0.13 13.57
N VAL A 18 50.71 -0.78 13.62
CA VAL A 18 49.63 -0.84 12.64
C VAL A 18 48.43 -0.07 13.20
N LEU A 19 48.29 1.18 12.76
CA LEU A 19 47.02 1.93 12.87
C LEU A 19 46.01 1.26 11.93
N PHE A 20 45.07 0.52 12.49
CA PHE A 20 43.86 0.12 11.78
C PHE A 20 42.98 1.36 11.56
N ALA A 21 43.04 1.95 10.37
CA ALA A 21 42.00 2.85 9.89
C ALA A 21 40.78 2.00 9.54
N ALA A 22 39.81 1.92 10.45
CA ALA A 22 38.52 1.33 10.15
C ALA A 22 37.81 2.18 9.07
N PRO A 23 37.23 1.57 8.02
CA PRO A 23 36.40 2.32 7.09
C PRO A 23 35.17 2.81 7.85
N ALA A 24 35.04 4.14 7.95
CA ALA A 24 33.80 4.76 8.38
C ALA A 24 32.75 4.47 7.31
N PHE A 25 31.98 3.40 7.48
CA PHE A 25 30.71 3.26 6.79
C PHE A 25 29.84 4.43 7.25
N ALA A 26 29.63 5.40 6.35
CA ALA A 26 28.68 6.47 6.57
C ALA A 26 27.30 5.84 6.84
N ALA A 27 26.87 5.87 8.10
CA ALA A 27 25.52 5.49 8.46
C ALA A 27 24.56 6.42 7.69
N PRO A 28 23.48 5.88 7.07
CA PRO A 28 22.48 6.73 6.46
C PRO A 28 21.94 7.70 7.52
N PRO A 29 21.70 8.97 7.18
CA PRO A 29 21.20 9.94 8.15
C PRO A 29 19.92 9.40 8.79
N PRO A 30 19.75 9.54 10.11
CA PRO A 30 18.53 9.11 10.78
C PRO A 30 17.33 9.82 10.13
N PRO A 31 16.17 9.14 10.00
CA PRO A 31 14.99 9.76 9.43
C PRO A 31 14.65 11.02 10.25
N PRO A 32 14.27 12.14 9.59
CA PRO A 32 13.94 13.37 10.28
C PRO A 32 12.76 13.11 11.22
N SER A 33 13.06 13.04 12.51
CA SER A 33 12.07 12.93 13.59
C SER A 33 11.56 14.33 13.86
N GLY A 34 10.43 14.72 13.23
CA GLY A 34 9.82 16.02 13.54
C GLY A 34 8.91 16.68 12.49
N ALA A 35 8.54 16.02 11.39
CA ALA A 35 7.56 16.61 10.47
C ALA A 35 6.14 16.44 11.03
N SER A 36 5.64 17.47 11.71
CA SER A 36 4.20 17.61 11.94
C SER A 36 3.47 17.56 10.59
N ALA A 37 2.38 16.79 10.47
CA ALA A 37 1.67 16.53 9.22
C ALA A 37 1.19 17.80 8.48
N ALA A 38 1.24 18.96 9.14
CA ALA A 38 0.85 20.26 8.61
C ALA A 38 1.84 20.88 7.60
N ASN A 39 3.06 20.34 7.41
CA ASN A 39 4.05 21.00 6.53
C ASN A 39 4.94 20.03 5.73
N LEU A 40 4.34 18.99 5.14
CA LEU A 40 5.06 18.17 4.15
C LEU A 40 5.21 18.96 2.83
N PRO A 41 6.41 18.92 2.20
CA PRO A 41 6.64 19.61 0.94
C PRO A 41 5.77 19.01 -0.17
N LYS A 42 5.53 19.78 -1.24
CA LYS A 42 4.78 19.28 -2.41
C LYS A 42 5.55 18.10 -3.04
N TRP A 43 4.85 17.24 -3.78
CA TRP A 43 5.45 16.08 -4.46
C TRP A 43 6.74 16.41 -5.24
N GLU A 44 6.74 17.55 -5.94
CA GLU A 44 7.88 18.03 -6.73
C GLU A 44 9.13 18.38 -5.89
N GLN A 45 8.96 18.62 -4.60
CA GLN A 45 10.02 19.02 -3.66
C GLN A 45 10.53 17.84 -2.81
N LEU A 46 9.94 16.65 -2.94
CA LEU A 46 10.39 15.46 -2.22
C LEU A 46 11.74 14.96 -2.75
N SER A 47 12.63 14.56 -1.84
CA SER A 47 13.86 13.87 -2.23
C SER A 47 13.57 12.50 -2.87
N PRO A 48 14.49 11.95 -3.68
CA PRO A 48 14.31 10.61 -4.25
C PRO A 48 14.00 9.54 -3.20
N ALA A 49 14.68 9.57 -2.05
CA ALA A 49 14.45 8.65 -0.94
C ALA A 49 13.05 8.79 -0.33
N GLN A 50 12.52 10.01 -0.22
CA GLN A 50 11.16 10.24 0.28
C GLN A 50 10.09 9.77 -0.70
N ARG A 51 10.27 10.03 -2.00
CA ARG A 51 9.35 9.52 -3.04
C ARG A 51 9.32 8.00 -3.03
N GLU A 52 10.49 7.38 -2.92
CA GLU A 52 10.66 5.93 -2.83
C GLU A 52 9.88 5.34 -1.64
N GLN A 53 9.96 5.96 -0.46
CA GLN A 53 9.18 5.53 0.71
C GLN A 53 7.67 5.61 0.49
N LEU A 54 7.17 6.62 -0.22
CA LEU A 54 5.74 6.78 -0.49
C LEU A 54 5.21 5.77 -1.51
N ILE A 55 6.03 5.37 -2.49
CA ILE A 55 5.61 4.44 -3.55
C ILE A 55 5.90 2.97 -3.21
N ALA A 56 6.78 2.70 -2.24
CA ALA A 56 7.21 1.34 -1.88
C ALA A 56 6.04 0.37 -1.65
N PRO A 57 4.98 0.71 -0.87
CA PRO A 57 3.85 -0.20 -0.68
C PRO A 57 3.11 -0.56 -1.98
N MET A 58 3.03 0.38 -2.94
CA MET A 58 2.41 0.13 -4.24
C MET A 58 3.29 -0.78 -5.10
N ARG A 59 4.61 -0.55 -5.10
CA ARG A 59 5.57 -1.41 -5.81
C ARG A 59 5.54 -2.83 -5.27
N ASP A 60 5.56 -2.99 -3.94
CA ASP A 60 5.56 -4.30 -3.31
C ASP A 60 4.28 -5.06 -3.63
N ARG A 61 3.12 -4.39 -3.58
CA ARG A 61 1.85 -4.97 -4.02
C ARG A 61 1.88 -5.40 -5.49
N TRP A 62 2.42 -4.56 -6.38
CA TRP A 62 2.54 -4.91 -7.81
C TRP A 62 3.42 -6.14 -8.04
N ASN A 63 4.54 -6.24 -7.33
CA ASN A 63 5.48 -7.35 -7.46
C ASN A 63 4.89 -8.65 -6.90
N ASN A 64 4.21 -8.59 -5.76
CA ASN A 64 3.65 -9.74 -5.06
C ASN A 64 2.31 -10.25 -5.62
N SER A 65 1.69 -9.53 -6.55
CA SER A 65 0.36 -9.88 -7.11
C SER A 65 0.39 -9.97 -8.64
N PRO A 66 1.16 -10.92 -9.23
CA PRO A 66 1.28 -11.05 -10.68
C PRO A 66 -0.08 -11.24 -11.39
N ASP A 67 -0.97 -12.04 -10.80
CA ASP A 67 -2.30 -12.31 -11.37
C ASP A 67 -3.26 -11.11 -11.30
N GLU A 68 -2.96 -10.10 -10.46
CA GLU A 68 -3.76 -8.89 -10.35
C GLU A 68 -3.23 -7.72 -11.19
N ARG A 69 -2.03 -7.84 -11.78
CA ARG A 69 -1.36 -6.72 -12.48
C ARG A 69 -2.22 -6.10 -13.56
N GLU A 70 -2.90 -6.93 -14.36
CA GLU A 70 -3.81 -6.45 -15.41
C GLU A 70 -4.93 -5.59 -14.82
N ARG A 71 -5.61 -6.09 -13.79
CA ARG A 71 -6.66 -5.33 -13.11
C ARG A 71 -6.13 -4.04 -12.46
N MET A 72 -4.94 -4.10 -11.85
CA MET A 72 -4.29 -2.93 -11.25
C MET A 72 -3.97 -1.86 -12.30
N PHE A 73 -3.43 -2.26 -13.45
CA PHE A 73 -3.10 -1.37 -14.55
C PHE A 73 -4.35 -0.75 -15.18
N GLU A 74 -5.39 -1.56 -15.41
CA GLU A 74 -6.68 -1.07 -15.89
C GLU A 74 -7.33 -0.06 -14.93
N HIS A 75 -7.19 -0.26 -13.62
CA HIS A 75 -7.64 0.71 -12.63
C HIS A 75 -6.86 2.03 -12.74
N ALA A 76 -5.53 1.96 -12.89
CA ALA A 76 -4.69 3.14 -13.05
C ALA A 76 -5.01 3.91 -14.35
N ARG A 77 -5.21 3.19 -15.46
CA ARG A 77 -5.59 3.78 -16.75
C ARG A 77 -6.93 4.52 -16.68
N ARG A 78 -7.96 3.91 -16.08
CA ARG A 78 -9.26 4.56 -15.87
C ARG A 78 -9.12 5.81 -15.00
N TRP A 79 -8.34 5.73 -13.92
CA TRP A 79 -8.11 6.89 -13.05
C TRP A 79 -7.41 8.04 -13.79
N GLN A 80 -6.43 7.73 -14.64
CA GLN A 80 -5.73 8.72 -15.45
C GLN A 80 -6.67 9.44 -16.43
N GLN A 81 -7.66 8.72 -16.99
CA GLN A 81 -8.64 9.25 -17.94
C GLN A 81 -9.79 10.04 -17.29
N MET A 82 -10.01 9.89 -15.98
CA MET A 82 -11.04 10.67 -15.26
C MET A 82 -10.71 12.16 -15.25
N SER A 83 -11.73 12.97 -15.51
CA SER A 83 -11.74 14.42 -15.31
C SER A 83 -11.57 14.80 -13.82
N PRO A 84 -11.20 16.05 -13.52
CA PRO A 84 -11.10 16.53 -12.14
C PRO A 84 -12.39 16.32 -11.33
N ASP A 85 -13.55 16.55 -11.95
CA ASP A 85 -14.87 16.40 -11.31
C ASP A 85 -15.18 14.93 -11.02
N GLU A 86 -14.93 14.02 -11.98
CA GLU A 86 -15.10 12.58 -11.76
C GLU A 86 -14.20 12.06 -10.63
N ARG A 87 -12.96 12.56 -10.53
CA ARG A 87 -12.06 12.23 -9.41
C ARG A 87 -12.58 12.78 -8.09
N GLN A 88 -13.17 13.98 -8.09
CA GLN A 88 -13.80 14.55 -6.90
C GLN A 88 -14.99 13.69 -6.46
N ASP A 89 -15.83 13.26 -7.40
CA ASP A 89 -16.98 12.40 -7.18
C ASP A 89 -16.57 11.04 -6.61
N ALA A 90 -15.52 10.43 -7.19
CA ALA A 90 -14.93 9.20 -6.68
C ALA A 90 -14.43 9.35 -5.24
N ARG A 91 -13.76 10.46 -4.90
CA ARG A 91 -13.32 10.76 -3.52
C ARG A 91 -14.50 10.92 -2.57
N ARG A 92 -15.57 11.63 -2.97
CA ARG A 92 -16.80 11.74 -2.16
C ARG A 92 -17.45 10.36 -1.97
N GLY A 93 -17.44 9.52 -3.00
CA GLY A 93 -17.89 8.13 -2.92
C GLY A 93 -17.09 7.29 -1.93
N MET A 94 -15.76 7.38 -1.97
CA MET A 94 -14.86 6.71 -1.04
C MET A 94 -15.13 7.15 0.40
N LYS A 95 -15.23 8.46 0.66
CA LYS A 95 -15.54 8.97 2.00
C LYS A 95 -16.87 8.40 2.51
N ARG A 96 -17.93 8.37 1.69
CA ARG A 96 -19.20 7.73 2.09
C ARG A 96 -19.00 6.26 2.42
N TRP A 97 -18.27 5.52 1.59
CA TRP A 97 -18.01 4.09 1.78
C TRP A 97 -17.28 3.77 3.10
N GLU A 98 -16.33 4.62 3.50
CA GLU A 98 -15.58 4.47 4.75
C GLU A 98 -16.48 4.58 5.98
N HIS A 99 -17.52 5.42 5.92
CA HIS A 99 -18.48 5.59 7.00
C HIS A 99 -19.57 4.51 7.05
N LEU A 100 -19.70 3.67 6.01
CA LEU A 100 -20.67 2.57 6.01
C LEU A 100 -20.23 1.44 6.95
N ASN A 101 -21.18 0.92 7.72
CA ASN A 101 -20.99 -0.28 8.52
C ASN A 101 -20.94 -1.56 7.65
N PRO A 102 -20.54 -2.73 8.20
CA PRO A 102 -20.42 -3.96 7.42
C PRO A 102 -21.70 -4.40 6.70
N GLU A 103 -22.86 -4.20 7.34
CA GLU A 103 -24.17 -4.53 6.78
C GLU A 103 -24.47 -3.65 5.57
N GLU A 104 -24.39 -2.33 5.74
CA GLU A 104 -24.61 -1.35 4.67
C GLU A 104 -23.65 -1.56 3.49
N ARG A 105 -22.37 -1.86 3.75
CA ARG A 105 -21.43 -2.24 2.69
C ARG A 105 -21.88 -3.50 1.96
N GLY A 106 -22.44 -4.48 2.67
CA GLY A 106 -23.03 -5.68 2.07
C GLY A 106 -24.19 -5.33 1.14
N GLN A 107 -25.11 -4.48 1.60
CA GLN A 107 -26.24 -4.01 0.82
C GLN A 107 -25.78 -3.27 -0.46
N MET A 108 -24.80 -2.37 -0.33
CA MET A 108 -24.25 -1.65 -1.48
C MET A 108 -23.55 -2.58 -2.46
N ARG A 109 -22.76 -3.57 -1.99
CA ARG A 109 -22.13 -4.56 -2.89
C ARG A 109 -23.17 -5.35 -3.69
N ALA A 110 -24.26 -5.76 -3.05
CA ALA A 110 -25.36 -6.44 -3.72
C ALA A 110 -26.02 -5.56 -4.78
N LEU A 111 -26.34 -4.31 -4.44
CA LEU A 111 -26.91 -3.33 -5.36
C LEU A 111 -26.01 -3.09 -6.58
N PHE A 112 -24.73 -2.77 -6.35
CA PHE A 112 -23.75 -2.55 -7.43
C PHE A 112 -23.49 -3.81 -8.27
N GLY A 113 -23.44 -4.98 -7.62
CA GLY A 113 -23.34 -6.26 -8.30
C GLY A 113 -24.49 -6.49 -9.27
N LYS A 114 -25.73 -6.18 -8.85
CA LYS A 114 -26.90 -6.29 -9.74
C LYS A 114 -26.85 -5.29 -10.88
N MET A 115 -26.40 -4.05 -10.64
CA MET A 115 -26.35 -2.99 -11.67
C MET A 115 -25.34 -3.25 -12.78
N HIS A 116 -24.27 -4.03 -12.54
CA HIS A 116 -23.20 -4.26 -13.51
C HIS A 116 -23.71 -4.87 -14.82
N GLY A 117 -24.76 -5.71 -14.78
CA GLY A 117 -25.36 -6.34 -15.95
C GLY A 117 -26.58 -5.62 -16.55
N LEU A 118 -26.95 -4.46 -16.02
CA LEU A 118 -28.13 -3.70 -16.46
C LEU A 118 -27.74 -2.60 -17.46
N ASP A 119 -28.66 -2.23 -18.35
CA ASP A 119 -28.56 -0.99 -19.13
C ASP A 119 -28.86 0.25 -18.27
N ASP A 120 -28.70 1.45 -18.83
CA ASP A 120 -28.87 2.70 -18.09
C ASP A 120 -30.31 2.94 -17.60
N ASN A 121 -31.32 2.49 -18.34
CA ASN A 121 -32.71 2.62 -17.93
C ASN A 121 -33.01 1.72 -16.73
N ALA A 122 -32.60 0.45 -16.82
CA ALA A 122 -32.76 -0.53 -15.76
C ALA A 122 -31.95 -0.16 -14.50
N ARG A 123 -30.74 0.39 -14.67
CA ARG A 123 -29.96 0.94 -13.53
C ARG A 123 -30.69 2.08 -12.83
N ARG A 124 -31.23 3.04 -13.58
CA ARG A 124 -31.99 4.17 -13.02
C ARG A 124 -33.21 3.69 -12.24
N ALA A 125 -33.99 2.78 -12.83
CA ALA A 125 -35.17 2.20 -12.18
C ALA A 125 -34.79 1.45 -10.88
N LEU A 126 -33.71 0.68 -10.89
CA LEU A 126 -33.22 -0.01 -9.69
C LEU A 126 -32.77 0.98 -8.61
N MET A 127 -32.05 2.04 -8.97
CA MET A 127 -31.61 3.08 -8.03
C MET A 127 -32.78 3.85 -7.42
N GLU A 128 -33.80 4.17 -8.20
CA GLU A 128 -35.02 4.81 -7.73
C GLU A 128 -35.76 3.90 -6.73
N LYS A 129 -35.98 2.64 -7.10
CA LYS A 129 -36.58 1.63 -6.22
C LYS A 129 -35.78 1.47 -4.92
N TRP A 130 -34.45 1.42 -4.99
CA TRP A 130 -33.60 1.28 -3.81
C TRP A 130 -33.73 2.46 -2.84
N ARG A 131 -33.87 3.68 -3.37
CA ARG A 131 -34.04 4.91 -2.57
C ARG A 131 -35.35 4.90 -1.79
N THR A 132 -36.41 4.30 -2.32
CA THR A 132 -37.72 4.23 -1.66
C THR A 132 -37.87 3.04 -0.71
N MET A 133 -36.97 2.06 -0.75
CA MET A 133 -37.00 0.92 0.17
C MET A 133 -36.70 1.30 1.62
N THR A 134 -37.44 0.71 2.56
CA THR A 134 -37.11 0.73 4.00
C THR A 134 -35.86 -0.12 4.28
N PRO A 135 -35.21 0.04 5.46
CA PRO A 135 -34.08 -0.82 5.85
C PRO A 135 -34.40 -2.32 5.79
N GLU A 136 -35.59 -2.72 6.22
CA GLU A 136 -36.06 -4.12 6.22
C GLU A 136 -36.24 -4.63 4.79
N GLN A 137 -36.81 -3.80 3.91
CA GLN A 137 -36.96 -4.14 2.49
C GLN A 137 -35.60 -4.29 1.80
N ARG A 138 -34.60 -3.46 2.14
CA ARG A 138 -33.23 -3.61 1.63
C ARG A 138 -32.60 -4.90 2.11
N ARG A 139 -32.76 -5.26 3.39
CA ARG A 139 -32.28 -6.55 3.94
C ARG A 139 -32.88 -7.73 3.19
N ALA A 140 -34.20 -7.76 3.03
CA ALA A 140 -34.89 -8.81 2.29
C ALA A 140 -34.43 -8.86 0.82
N TRP A 141 -34.27 -7.70 0.18
CA TRP A 141 -33.78 -7.63 -1.19
C TRP A 141 -32.36 -8.21 -1.32
N VAL A 142 -31.46 -7.92 -0.38
CA VAL A 142 -30.09 -8.44 -0.37
C VAL A 142 -30.04 -9.94 -0.09
N GLN A 143 -30.94 -10.48 0.73
CA GLN A 143 -31.07 -11.93 0.91
C GLN A 143 -31.47 -12.61 -0.40
N ALA A 144 -32.38 -12.02 -1.17
CA ALA A 144 -32.79 -12.51 -2.48
C ALA A 144 -31.76 -12.23 -3.61
N ASN A 145 -30.91 -11.21 -3.43
CA ASN A 145 -29.91 -10.76 -4.39
C ASN A 145 -28.55 -10.62 -3.68
N PRO A 146 -27.89 -11.74 -3.34
CA PRO A 146 -26.66 -11.69 -2.56
C PRO A 146 -25.56 -10.95 -3.32
N ALA A 147 -24.68 -10.30 -2.57
CA ALA A 147 -23.50 -9.66 -3.15
C ALA A 147 -22.64 -10.69 -3.91
N PRO A 148 -22.04 -10.31 -5.05
CA PRO A 148 -21.14 -11.21 -5.76
C PRO A 148 -20.00 -11.64 -4.82
N PRO A 149 -19.52 -12.90 -4.95
CA PRO A 149 -18.43 -13.38 -4.11
C PRO A 149 -17.25 -12.44 -4.25
N LYS A 150 -16.55 -12.19 -3.14
CA LYS A 150 -15.29 -11.45 -3.20
C LYS A 150 -14.34 -12.30 -4.04
N PRO A 151 -13.65 -11.73 -5.06
CA PRO A 151 -12.65 -12.49 -5.79
C PRO A 151 -11.60 -13.01 -4.80
N GLU A 152 -11.34 -14.32 -4.81
CA GLU A 152 -10.60 -15.02 -3.75
C GLU A 152 -9.09 -14.71 -3.69
N GLY A 153 -8.57 -13.83 -4.56
CA GLY A 153 -7.15 -13.41 -4.55
C GLY A 153 -6.80 -12.19 -3.69
N GLY A 154 -7.80 -11.45 -3.18
CA GLY A 154 -7.58 -10.13 -2.57
C GLY A 154 -7.70 -10.10 -1.05
N ARG A 155 -6.88 -10.85 -0.30
CA ARG A 155 -6.80 -10.66 1.16
C ARG A 155 -5.83 -9.51 1.46
N ARG A 156 -6.32 -8.43 2.08
CA ARG A 156 -5.47 -7.39 2.69
C ARG A 156 -4.91 -7.93 4.01
N PRO A 157 -3.65 -7.67 4.39
CA PRO A 157 -3.35 -7.39 5.78
C PRO A 157 -4.01 -6.04 6.10
N ARG A 158 -4.94 -6.04 7.06
CA ARG A 158 -5.20 -4.86 7.87
C ARG A 158 -4.49 -5.14 9.17
N ASP A 159 -3.34 -4.50 9.37
CA ASP A 159 -2.80 -4.11 10.66
C ASP A 159 -2.28 -2.67 10.50
#